data_AF-A0A932L446-F1
#
_entry.id   AF-A0A932L446-F1
#
_cell.length_a   1.000
_cell.length_b   1.000
_cell.length_c   1.000
_cell.angle_alpha   90.00
_cell.angle_beta   90.00
_cell.angle_gamma   90.00
#
_symmetry.space_group_name_H-M   'P 1'
#
loop_
_entity.id
_entity.type
_entity.pdbx_description
1 polymer ?
#
loop_
_entity_poly.entity_id
_entity_poly.type
_entity_poly.pdbx_seq_one_letter_code
_entity_poly.pdbx_strand_id
1 'polypeptide(L)'
;MNEDEVAELSRGAFLRASAAGVAGLRMASLAATAAAGNVEQFPTRRGYVVAVTHGHADATRVMLALFTATRLPAGDNHVWFAIDGGPLCKKGEADKVTSPLFTKQGNAAKLLAQIHEKGIALHI
;
A
#
# COMPACT_ATOMS: atom_id res chain seq x y z
N MET A 1 8.43 56.74 15.21
CA MET A 1 7.60 55.77 14.49
C MET A 1 8.02 55.94 13.04
N ASN A 2 9.04 55.19 12.63
CA ASN A 2 9.62 55.29 11.30
C ASN A 2 9.17 54.07 10.52
N GLU A 3 8.21 54.31 9.65
CA GLU A 3 8.03 53.57 8.41
C GLU A 3 9.31 53.80 7.60
N ASP A 4 10.11 52.76 7.36
CA ASP A 4 11.11 52.67 6.26
C ASP A 4 12.01 51.44 6.50
N GLU A 5 11.46 50.23 6.34
CA GLU A 5 12.30 49.07 6.01
C GLU A 5 11.48 47.94 5.39
N VAL A 6 10.69 48.26 4.34
CA VAL A 6 10.28 47.20 3.40
C VAL A 6 11.47 46.96 2.50
N ALA A 7 12.44 46.19 3.02
CA ALA A 7 13.60 45.75 2.27
C ALA A 7 13.09 45.03 1.01
N GLU A 8 13.32 45.63 -0.17
CA GLU A 8 13.17 44.98 -1.45
C GLU A 8 14.15 43.79 -1.48
N LEU A 9 13.65 42.63 -1.08
CA LEU A 9 14.38 41.38 -1.18
C LEU A 9 14.62 41.12 -2.66
N SER A 10 15.84 41.41 -3.11
CA SER A 10 16.35 41.00 -4.41
C SER A 10 15.98 39.53 -4.65
N ARG A 11 15.52 39.20 -5.87
CA ARG A 11 15.15 37.83 -6.24
C ARG A 11 16.23 36.80 -5.90
N GLY A 12 17.50 37.21 -5.92
CA GLY A 12 18.63 36.38 -5.49
C GLY A 12 18.68 36.12 -3.97
N ALA A 13 18.27 37.08 -3.15
CA ALA A 13 18.14 36.92 -1.70
C ALA A 13 16.97 36.00 -1.34
N PHE A 14 15.83 36.11 -2.04
CA PHE A 14 14.70 35.18 -1.88
C PHE A 14 15.06 33.75 -2.28
N LEU A 15 15.78 33.55 -3.39
CA LEU A 15 16.23 32.23 -3.82
C LEU A 15 17.24 31.61 -2.84
N ARG A 16 18.12 32.41 -2.23
CA ARG A 16 19.04 31.91 -1.20
C ARG A 16 18.32 31.59 0.11
N ALA A 17 17.34 32.41 0.52
CA ALA A 17 16.54 32.14 1.71
C ALA A 17 15.66 30.89 1.55
N SER A 18 15.06 30.69 0.37
CA SER A 18 14.31 29.46 0.05
C SER A 18 15.21 28.23 -0.12
N ALA A 19 16.40 28.37 -0.71
CA ALA A 19 17.39 27.30 -0.76
C ALA A 19 17.93 26.91 0.63
N ALA A 20 18.13 27.88 1.52
CA ALA A 20 18.51 27.63 2.91
C ALA A 20 17.37 27.02 3.73
N GLY A 21 16.12 27.43 3.49
CA GLY A 21 14.93 26.82 4.08
C GLY A 21 14.73 25.36 3.64
N VAL A 22 15.01 25.05 2.38
CA VAL A 22 14.96 23.67 1.84
C VAL A 22 16.15 22.83 2.30
N ALA A 23 17.34 23.42 2.47
CA ALA A 23 18.50 22.70 3.01
C ALA A 23 18.35 22.37 4.50
N GLY A 24 17.76 23.28 5.30
CA GLY A 24 17.44 23.03 6.70
C GLY A 24 16.36 21.97 6.89
N LEU A 25 15.28 22.04 6.09
CA LEU A 25 14.19 21.05 6.19
C LEU A 25 14.56 19.66 5.64
N ARG A 26 15.50 19.57 4.70
CA ARG A 26 15.92 18.27 4.13
C ARG A 26 16.97 17.55 4.96
N MET A 27 17.76 18.26 5.76
CA MET A 27 18.62 17.62 6.77
C MET A 27 17.89 17.38 8.08
N ALA A 28 16.88 18.19 8.43
CA ALA A 28 15.99 17.86 9.56
C ALA A 28 15.11 16.65 9.26
N SER A 29 14.67 16.44 8.01
CA SER A 29 13.93 15.21 7.66
C SER A 29 14.80 13.96 7.66
N LEU A 30 16.11 14.07 7.35
CA LEU A 30 17.05 12.94 7.51
C LEU A 30 17.49 12.73 8.97
N ALA A 31 17.61 13.80 9.77
CA ALA A 31 17.91 13.69 11.20
C ALA A 31 16.71 13.22 12.02
N ALA A 32 15.48 13.55 11.61
CA ALA A 32 14.25 12.99 12.19
C ALA A 32 14.09 11.50 11.89
N THR A 33 14.69 10.99 10.81
CA THR A 33 14.81 9.53 10.60
C THR A 33 15.95 8.87 11.39
N ALA A 34 16.91 9.64 11.91
CA ALA A 34 18.00 9.12 12.74
C ALA A 34 17.68 9.16 14.25
N ALA A 35 16.81 10.08 14.68
CA ALA A 35 16.33 10.17 16.07
C ALA A 35 15.05 9.37 16.36
N ALA A 36 14.60 8.54 15.42
CA ALA A 36 13.56 7.53 15.66
C ALA A 36 14.13 6.22 16.26
N GLY A 37 15.38 6.26 16.75
CA GLY A 37 15.95 5.21 17.59
C GLY A 37 15.41 5.33 19.02
N ASN A 38 14.18 4.84 19.24
CA ASN A 38 13.62 4.29 20.48
C ASN A 38 12.09 4.20 20.43
N VAL A 39 11.50 3.83 19.28
CA VAL A 39 10.23 3.10 19.34
C VAL A 39 10.63 1.65 19.62
N GLU A 40 10.26 1.13 20.78
CA GLU A 40 10.48 -0.26 21.14
C GLU A 40 10.19 -1.16 19.94
N GLN A 41 11.25 -1.78 19.42
CA GLN A 41 11.18 -2.75 18.35
C GLN A 41 10.63 -4.05 18.96
N PHE A 42 9.35 -4.04 19.34
CA PHE A 42 8.56 -5.26 19.32
C PHE A 42 8.86 -5.94 17.98
N PRO A 43 8.99 -7.27 17.91
CA PRO A 43 9.15 -7.95 16.63
C PRO A 43 7.88 -7.67 15.83
N THR A 44 7.87 -6.57 15.09
CA THR A 44 6.75 -6.12 14.27
C THR A 44 6.59 -7.20 13.24
N ARG A 45 5.54 -8.02 13.41
CA ARG A 45 5.17 -9.02 12.42
C ARG A 45 5.05 -8.28 11.10
N ARG A 46 5.98 -8.54 10.18
CA ARG A 46 5.89 -7.99 8.83
C ARG A 46 4.56 -8.48 8.25
N GLY A 47 3.72 -7.55 7.83
CA GLY A 47 2.39 -7.83 7.33
C GLY A 47 2.13 -7.09 6.03
N TYR A 48 1.49 -7.75 5.08
CA TYR A 48 1.12 -7.16 3.79
C TYR A 48 -0.40 -7.18 3.64
N VAL A 49 -0.93 -6.14 3.00
CA VAL A 49 -2.34 -6.07 2.63
C VAL A 49 -2.47 -6.10 1.13
N VAL A 50 -3.30 -7.02 0.61
CA VAL A 50 -3.67 -7.07 -0.81
C VAL A 50 -5.12 -6.64 -0.95
N ALA A 51 -5.35 -5.51 -1.62
CA ALA A 51 -6.69 -5.02 -1.90
C ALA A 51 -7.21 -5.59 -3.22
N VAL A 52 -8.36 -6.25 -3.18
CA VAL A 52 -9.10 -6.77 -4.33
C VAL A 52 -10.28 -5.83 -4.57
N THR A 53 -10.11 -4.91 -5.53
CA THR A 53 -11.10 -3.86 -5.83
C THR A 53 -12.00 -4.18 -7.02
N HIS A 54 -11.69 -5.24 -7.76
CA HIS A 54 -12.40 -5.62 -8.97
C HIS A 54 -13.19 -6.92 -8.73
N GLY A 55 -14.25 -7.11 -9.51
CA GLY A 55 -15.09 -8.31 -9.48
C GLY A 55 -15.03 -9.08 -10.80
N HIS A 56 -16.15 -9.71 -11.16
CA HIS A 56 -16.28 -10.53 -12.37
C HIS A 56 -15.97 -9.77 -13.68
N ALA A 57 -16.19 -8.45 -13.70
CA ALA A 57 -15.93 -7.61 -14.87
C ALA A 57 -14.45 -7.57 -15.27
N ASP A 58 -13.52 -7.74 -14.31
CA ASP A 58 -12.08 -7.83 -14.57
C ASP A 58 -11.47 -9.03 -13.82
N ALA A 59 -11.84 -10.22 -14.29
CA ALA A 59 -11.38 -11.48 -13.72
C ALA A 59 -9.84 -11.61 -13.68
N THR A 60 -9.13 -11.01 -14.64
CA THR A 60 -7.67 -11.07 -14.70
C THR A 60 -7.04 -10.30 -13.55
N ARG A 61 -7.53 -9.10 -13.22
CA ARG A 61 -7.05 -8.35 -12.05
C ARG A 61 -7.34 -9.05 -10.74
N VAL A 62 -8.52 -9.66 -10.62
CA VAL A 62 -8.88 -10.47 -9.44
C VAL A 62 -7.91 -11.63 -9.29
N MET A 63 -7.69 -12.40 -10.35
CA MET A 63 -6.78 -13.55 -10.32
C MET A 63 -5.34 -13.12 -10.01
N LEU A 64 -4.87 -12.00 -10.55
CA LEU A 64 -3.55 -11.45 -10.25
C LEU A 64 -3.41 -11.06 -8.78
N ALA A 65 -4.39 -10.35 -8.21
CA ALA A 65 -4.36 -9.94 -6.81
C ALA A 65 -4.33 -11.17 -5.88
N LEU A 66 -5.23 -12.13 -6.11
CA LEU A 66 -5.28 -13.37 -5.32
C LEU A 66 -4.02 -14.20 -5.49
N PHE A 67 -3.49 -14.31 -6.71
CA PHE A 67 -2.23 -15.00 -6.95
C PHE A 67 -1.08 -14.32 -6.19
N THR A 68 -1.03 -12.99 -6.18
CA THR A 68 -0.03 -12.24 -5.41
C THR A 68 -0.15 -12.54 -3.92
N ALA A 69 -1.37 -12.60 -3.37
CA ALA A 69 -1.60 -12.96 -1.98
C ALA A 69 -1.07 -14.37 -1.64
N THR A 70 -1.21 -15.35 -2.55
CA THR A 70 -0.61 -16.69 -2.36
C THR A 70 0.92 -16.68 -2.31
N ARG A 71 1.58 -15.63 -2.79
CA ARG A 71 3.05 -15.50 -2.85
C ARG A 71 3.65 -14.63 -1.75
N LEU A 72 2.82 -14.07 -0.87
CA LEU A 72 3.32 -13.29 0.27
C LEU A 72 4.19 -14.17 1.20
N PRO A 73 5.27 -13.61 1.78
CA PRO A 73 6.05 -14.28 2.80
C PRO A 73 5.21 -14.48 4.07
N ALA A 74 5.66 -15.37 4.97
CA ALA A 74 5.00 -15.56 6.25
C ALA A 74 4.96 -14.24 7.04
N GLY A 75 3.81 -13.93 7.64
CA GLY A 75 3.56 -12.61 8.21
C GLY A 75 2.09 -12.42 8.59
N ASP A 76 1.79 -11.25 9.15
CA ASP A 76 0.41 -10.85 9.45
C ASP A 76 -0.24 -10.27 8.19
N ASN A 77 -0.60 -11.18 7.27
CA ASN A 77 -1.06 -10.81 5.95
C ASN A 77 -2.59 -10.76 5.90
N HIS A 78 -3.09 -9.85 5.07
CA HIS A 78 -4.51 -9.61 4.90
C HIS A 78 -4.88 -9.48 3.42
N VAL A 79 -6.06 -9.96 3.06
CA VAL A 79 -6.71 -9.68 1.77
C VAL A 79 -7.99 -8.91 2.05
N TRP A 80 -8.15 -7.74 1.45
CA TRP A 80 -9.33 -6.90 1.62
C TRP A 80 -10.11 -6.82 0.30
N PHE A 81 -11.35 -7.30 0.31
CA PHE A 81 -12.29 -7.20 -0.79
C PHE A 81 -13.08 -5.90 -0.71
N ALA A 82 -12.84 -4.96 -1.62
CA ALA A 82 -13.52 -3.67 -1.64
C ALA A 82 -14.20 -3.42 -2.99
N ILE A 83 -15.13 -2.47 -3.04
CA ILE A 83 -15.81 -2.04 -4.27
C ILE A 83 -16.45 -3.25 -4.96
N ASP A 84 -15.98 -3.64 -6.15
CA ASP A 84 -16.53 -4.74 -6.94
C ASP A 84 -15.96 -6.11 -6.51
N GLY A 85 -14.97 -6.12 -5.63
CA GLY A 85 -14.40 -7.34 -5.06
C GLY A 85 -15.27 -7.96 -3.96
N GLY A 86 -16.13 -7.18 -3.30
CA GLY A 86 -16.99 -7.65 -2.20
C GLY A 86 -17.89 -8.84 -2.59
N PRO A 87 -18.59 -8.81 -3.75
CA PRO A 87 -19.37 -9.93 -4.25
C PRO A 87 -18.62 -11.27 -4.35
N LEU A 88 -17.30 -11.27 -4.52
CA LEU A 88 -16.50 -12.51 -4.59
C LEU A 88 -16.53 -13.34 -3.31
N CYS A 89 -16.81 -12.70 -2.16
CA CYS A 89 -16.92 -13.37 -0.87
C CYS A 89 -18.27 -14.09 -0.68
N LYS A 90 -19.22 -13.90 -1.60
CA LYS A 90 -20.48 -14.65 -1.58
C LYS A 90 -20.24 -16.08 -2.06
N LYS A 91 -20.99 -17.02 -1.48
CA LYS A 91 -20.89 -18.45 -1.80
C LYS A 91 -21.04 -18.69 -3.30
N GLY A 92 -20.04 -19.34 -3.90
CA GLY A 92 -20.05 -19.72 -5.31
C GLY A 92 -19.70 -18.62 -6.30
N GLU A 93 -19.46 -17.37 -5.86
CA GLU A 93 -19.09 -16.29 -6.79
C GLU A 93 -17.65 -16.39 -7.25
N ALA A 94 -16.71 -16.72 -6.35
CA ALA A 94 -15.32 -16.92 -6.70
C ALA A 94 -15.08 -18.11 -7.65
N ASP A 95 -15.99 -19.08 -7.69
CA ASP A 95 -15.87 -20.24 -8.59
C ASP A 95 -16.03 -19.86 -10.06
N LYS A 96 -16.80 -18.79 -10.32
CA LYS A 96 -17.10 -18.28 -11.66
C LYS A 96 -15.96 -17.44 -12.24
N VAL A 97 -15.03 -17.00 -11.40
CA VAL A 97 -13.93 -16.12 -11.80
C VAL A 97 -12.75 -16.96 -12.26
N THR A 98 -12.47 -16.91 -13.56
CA THR A 98 -11.33 -17.55 -14.21
C THR A 98 -10.66 -16.56 -15.16
N SER A 99 -9.37 -16.74 -15.42
CA SER A 99 -8.65 -15.94 -16.40
C SER A 99 -7.79 -16.82 -17.30
N PRO A 100 -7.76 -16.56 -18.61
CA PRO A 100 -6.91 -17.32 -19.55
C PRO A 100 -5.41 -17.15 -19.26
N LEU A 101 -5.02 -16.11 -18.51
CA LEU A 101 -3.63 -15.90 -18.07
C LEU A 101 -3.24 -16.76 -16.86
N PHE A 102 -4.22 -17.33 -16.15
CA PHE A 102 -4.03 -18.07 -14.89
C PHE A 102 -4.58 -19.51 -14.96
N THR A 103 -4.54 -20.13 -16.15
CA THR A 103 -5.09 -21.48 -16.39
C THR A 103 -4.52 -22.56 -15.45
N LYS A 104 -3.24 -22.45 -15.09
CA LYS A 104 -2.56 -23.39 -14.18
C LYS A 104 -3.05 -23.27 -12.73
N GLN A 105 -3.49 -22.08 -12.33
CA GLN A 105 -3.96 -21.77 -10.98
C GLN A 105 -5.45 -22.11 -10.80
N GLY A 106 -6.20 -22.20 -11.91
CA GLY A 106 -7.62 -22.53 -11.90
C GLY A 106 -8.51 -21.30 -11.73
N ASN A 107 -9.48 -21.38 -10.83
CA ASN A 107 -10.43 -20.30 -10.53
C ASN A 107 -10.05 -19.52 -9.26
N ALA A 108 -10.73 -18.40 -9.00
CA ALA A 108 -10.46 -17.58 -7.83
C ALA A 108 -10.74 -18.35 -6.52
N ALA A 109 -11.72 -19.25 -6.49
CA ALA A 109 -12.01 -20.08 -5.33
C ALA A 109 -10.81 -20.96 -4.91
N LYS A 110 -10.10 -21.56 -5.86
CA LYS A 110 -8.87 -22.32 -5.58
C LYS A 110 -7.77 -21.44 -4.97
N LEU A 111 -7.59 -20.22 -5.48
CA LEU A 111 -6.62 -19.29 -4.92
C LEU A 111 -7.02 -18.84 -3.50
N LEU A 112 -8.31 -18.59 -3.25
CA LEU A 112 -8.81 -18.26 -1.92
C LEU A 112 -8.59 -19.39 -0.92
N ALA A 113 -8.80 -20.64 -1.33
CA ALA A 113 -8.50 -21.80 -0.50
C ALA A 113 -7.01 -21.83 -0.12
N GLN A 114 -6.11 -21.62 -1.08
CA GLN A 114 -4.66 -21.54 -0.82
C GLN A 114 -4.28 -20.38 0.11
N ILE A 115 -4.93 -19.21 -0.03
CA ILE A 115 -4.72 -18.05 0.84
C ILE A 115 -5.15 -18.37 2.27
N HIS A 116 -6.32 -19.01 2.44
CA HIS A 116 -6.84 -19.42 3.73
C HIS A 116 -5.96 -20.49 4.40
N GLU A 117 -5.50 -21.49 3.63
CA GLU A 117 -4.56 -22.51 4.12
C GLU A 117 -3.24 -21.92 4.63
N LYS A 118 -2.79 -20.79 4.06
CA LYS A 118 -1.61 -20.05 4.53
C LYS A 118 -1.86 -19.21 5.78
N GLY A 119 -3.08 -19.18 6.31
CA GLY A 119 -3.46 -18.38 7.48
C GLY A 119 -3.54 -16.88 7.21
N ILE A 120 -3.69 -16.47 5.95
CA ILE A 120 -3.88 -15.07 5.57
C ILE A 120 -5.33 -14.68 5.86
N ALA A 121 -5.55 -13.59 6.60
CA ALA A 121 -6.89 -13.15 6.97
C ALA A 121 -7.63 -12.50 5.79
N LEU A 122 -8.91 -12.82 5.64
CA LEU A 122 -9.79 -12.31 4.58
C LEU A 122 -10.79 -11.31 5.17
N HIS A 123 -10.91 -10.13 4.56
CA HIS A 123 -11.78 -9.04 5.02
C HIS A 123 -12.66 -8.51 3.90
N ILE A 124 -13.89 -8.12 4.23
CA ILE A 124 -14.89 -7.55 3.32
C ILE A 124 -15.12 -6.10 3.73
#